data_AF-A0AAV4VIB5-F1
#
_entry.id   AF-A0AAV4VIB5-F1
#
_cell.length_a   1.000
_cell.length_b   1.000
_cell.length_c   1.000
_cell.angle_alpha   90.00
_cell.angle_beta   90.00
_cell.angle_gamma   90.00
#
_symmetry.space_group_name_H-M   'P 1'
#
loop_
_entity.id
_entity.type
_entity.pdbx_description
1 polymer ?
#
loop_
_entity_poly.entity_id
_entity_poly.type
_entity_poly.pdbx_seq_one_letter_code
_entity_poly.pdbx_strand_id
1 'polypeptide(L)'
;MQGHGLIVLKNLLEERDEETLQNREKVMNIFMKCIEYQETYVHQPSINGLAILATLDTGCVFPNVLRQYQLSEDRDTVLKLGEVLRKTTDLLGESVYKFKDALLHAFLIGTKREDPQIRSSNLSNLGQACFHLKCNIGSDWLQEILNCVVSFLKTDSDLEVRKCAVMVIELLLRGVDINIFMVLESELKNIYTQLKIVYMNETDEFILLRAQIALGIINEIMIKLFTSKDALIKEIHILQ
;
A
#
# COMPACT_ATOMS: atom_id res chain seq x y z
N MET A 1 17.35 -9.32 28.26
CA MET A 1 16.92 -10.73 28.06
C MET A 1 15.68 -10.87 27.18
N GLN A 2 14.72 -9.93 27.22
CA GLN A 2 13.47 -10.05 26.44
C GLN A 2 13.68 -10.05 24.91
N GLY A 3 14.61 -9.24 24.38
CA GLY A 3 14.86 -9.16 22.94
C GLY A 3 15.33 -10.49 22.30
N HIS A 4 16.21 -11.25 22.96
CA HIS A 4 16.68 -12.53 22.43
C HIS A 4 15.55 -13.57 22.39
N GLY A 5 14.69 -13.61 23.41
CA GLY A 5 13.52 -14.51 23.43
C GLY A 5 12.57 -14.25 22.27
N LEU A 6 12.33 -12.98 21.92
CA LEU A 6 11.51 -12.60 20.76
C LEU A 6 12.14 -13.02 19.43
N ILE A 7 13.47 -12.92 19.30
CA ILE A 7 14.18 -13.39 18.11
C ILE A 7 14.03 -14.91 17.96
N VAL A 8 14.19 -15.67 19.05
CA VAL A 8 13.99 -17.13 19.04
C VAL A 8 12.55 -17.47 18.65
N LEU A 9 11.57 -16.79 19.26
CA LEU A 9 10.15 -17.03 18.96
C LEU A 9 9.80 -16.70 17.50
N LYS A 10 10.38 -15.62 16.95
CA LYS A 10 10.26 -15.28 15.53
C LYS A 10 10.88 -16.36 14.65
N ASN A 11 12.05 -16.88 14.99
CA ASN A 11 12.70 -17.97 14.23
C ASN A 11 11.86 -19.25 14.25
N LEU A 12 11.27 -19.62 15.39
CA LEU A 12 10.37 -20.76 15.50
C LEU A 12 9.13 -20.63 14.60
N LEU A 13 8.60 -19.41 14.44
CA LEU A 13 7.54 -19.15 13.47
C LEU A 13 8.01 -19.31 12.01
N GLU A 14 9.22 -18.85 11.67
CA GLU A 14 9.80 -19.05 10.33
C GLU A 14 10.00 -20.54 10.02
N GLU A 15 10.41 -21.31 11.02
CA GLU A 15 10.56 -22.77 10.96
C GLU A 15 9.24 -23.54 11.03
N ARG A 16 8.11 -22.83 11.25
CA ARG A 16 6.77 -23.40 11.41
C ARG A 16 6.69 -24.46 12.52
N ASP A 17 7.40 -24.20 13.62
CA ASP A 17 7.41 -25.06 14.81
C ASP A 17 5.98 -25.34 15.31
N GLU A 18 5.66 -26.62 15.51
CA GLU A 18 4.29 -27.06 15.83
C GLU A 18 3.82 -26.53 17.19
N GLU A 19 4.67 -26.55 18.22
CA GLU A 19 4.31 -26.09 19.56
C GLU A 19 4.00 -24.58 19.56
N THR A 20 4.82 -23.81 18.84
CA THR A 20 4.64 -22.37 18.66
C THR A 20 3.32 -22.07 17.95
N LEU A 21 2.98 -22.81 16.89
CA LEU A 21 1.72 -22.63 16.14
C LEU A 21 0.48 -23.09 16.91
N GLN A 22 0.60 -24.15 17.72
CA GLN A 22 -0.45 -24.57 18.64
C GLN A 22 -0.76 -23.49 19.69
N ASN A 23 0.26 -22.72 20.10
CA ASN A 23 0.13 -21.62 21.07
C ASN A 23 0.01 -20.23 20.44
N ARG A 24 -0.37 -20.13 19.15
CA ARG A 24 -0.40 -18.88 18.37
C ARG A 24 -1.07 -17.69 19.04
N GLU A 25 -2.17 -17.88 19.79
CA GLU A 25 -2.83 -16.78 20.49
C GLU A 25 -1.94 -16.18 21.59
N LYS A 26 -1.24 -17.04 22.36
CA LYS A 26 -0.28 -16.58 23.38
C LYS A 26 0.91 -15.88 22.72
N VAL A 27 1.41 -16.43 21.62
CA VAL A 27 2.51 -15.85 20.83
C VAL A 27 2.12 -14.46 20.31
N MET A 28 0.91 -14.32 19.75
CA MET A 28 0.35 -13.04 19.32
C MET A 28 0.31 -12.04 20.48
N ASN A 29 -0.22 -12.46 21.63
CA ASN A 29 -0.31 -11.59 22.82
C ASN A 29 1.05 -11.13 23.34
N ILE A 30 2.09 -11.97 23.23
CA ILE A 30 3.46 -11.59 23.58
C ILE A 30 3.96 -10.48 22.65
N PHE A 31 3.84 -10.67 21.34
CA PHE A 31 4.29 -9.65 20.38
C PHE A 31 3.51 -8.34 20.49
N MET A 32 2.19 -8.42 20.65
CA MET A 32 1.32 -7.25 20.84
C MET A 32 1.72 -6.42 22.06
N LYS A 33 1.94 -7.07 23.21
CA LYS A 33 2.44 -6.38 24.42
C LYS A 33 3.79 -5.72 24.19
N CYS A 34 4.67 -6.35 23.43
CA CYS A 34 5.99 -5.78 23.12
C CYS A 34 5.93 -4.61 22.12
N ILE A 35 4.86 -4.47 21.34
CA ILE A 35 4.62 -3.31 20.48
C ILE A 35 4.26 -2.07 21.33
N GLU A 36 3.47 -2.27 22.39
CA GLU A 36 3.02 -1.21 23.30
C GLU A 36 4.12 -0.67 24.22
N TYR A 37 5.21 -1.41 24.44
CA TYR A 37 6.32 -0.91 25.25
C TYR A 37 7.06 0.27 24.58
N GLN A 38 7.73 1.08 25.39
CA GLN A 38 8.60 2.17 24.91
C GLN A 38 10.01 1.69 24.56
N GLU A 39 10.41 0.49 24.99
CA GLU A 39 11.78 -0.01 24.84
C GLU A 39 12.08 -0.44 23.40
N THR A 40 12.99 0.27 22.73
CA THR A 40 13.22 0.13 21.29
C THR A 40 13.72 -1.26 20.86
N TYR A 41 14.48 -1.96 21.71
CA TYR A 41 15.15 -3.22 21.35
C TYR A 41 14.21 -4.41 21.18
N VAL A 42 12.95 -4.30 21.60
CA VAL A 42 11.94 -5.36 21.41
C VAL A 42 11.06 -5.16 20.17
N HIS A 43 11.05 -3.96 19.58
CA HIS A 43 10.07 -3.62 18.53
C HIS A 43 10.31 -4.36 17.23
N GLN A 44 11.53 -4.32 16.67
CA GLN A 44 11.75 -4.95 15.36
C GLN A 44 11.51 -6.47 15.37
N PRO A 45 12.00 -7.24 16.38
CA PRO A 45 11.65 -8.66 16.50
C PRO A 45 10.15 -8.88 16.66
N SER A 46 9.45 -8.00 17.39
CA SER A 46 8.00 -8.12 17.60
C SER A 46 7.19 -7.82 16.35
N ILE A 47 7.56 -6.76 15.62
CA ILE A 47 6.94 -6.38 14.36
C ILE A 47 7.10 -7.50 13.34
N ASN A 48 8.33 -8.03 13.18
CA ASN A 48 8.59 -9.12 12.25
C ASN A 48 7.88 -10.41 12.66
N GLY A 49 7.95 -10.79 13.94
CA GLY A 49 7.31 -11.99 14.47
C GLY A 49 5.80 -11.96 14.34
N LEU A 50 5.17 -10.82 14.65
CA LEU A 50 3.73 -10.64 14.48
C LEU A 50 3.32 -10.64 13.00
N ALA A 51 4.14 -10.05 12.12
CA ALA A 51 3.86 -10.06 10.69
C ALA A 51 3.89 -11.48 10.10
N ILE A 52 4.87 -12.30 10.50
CA ILE A 52 4.96 -13.73 10.12
C ILE A 52 3.80 -14.52 10.72
N LEU A 53 3.46 -14.28 11.98
CA LEU A 53 2.32 -14.97 12.60
C LEU A 53 1.00 -14.64 11.87
N ALA A 54 0.82 -13.38 11.47
CA ALA A 54 -0.35 -12.93 10.71
C ALA A 54 -0.41 -13.53 9.29
N THR A 55 0.71 -13.97 8.71
CA THR A 55 0.71 -14.68 7.42
C THR A 55 0.43 -16.17 7.60
N LEU A 56 0.86 -16.76 8.71
CA LEU A 56 0.61 -18.17 9.02
C LEU A 56 -0.84 -18.42 9.49
N ASP A 57 -1.43 -17.48 10.25
CA ASP A 57 -2.83 -17.51 10.66
C ASP A 57 -3.55 -16.22 10.22
N THR A 58 -3.71 -16.06 8.91
CA THR A 58 -4.35 -14.88 8.32
C THR A 58 -5.82 -14.75 8.67
N GLY A 59 -6.50 -15.84 9.04
CA GLY A 59 -7.92 -15.81 9.40
C GLY A 59 -8.20 -15.18 10.77
N CYS A 60 -7.26 -15.32 11.71
CA CYS A 60 -7.46 -14.86 13.08
C CYS A 60 -6.55 -13.68 13.45
N VAL A 61 -5.26 -13.77 13.13
CA VAL A 61 -4.25 -12.84 13.63
C VAL A 61 -4.26 -11.54 12.81
N PHE A 62 -4.34 -11.63 11.49
CA PHE A 62 -4.36 -10.42 10.65
C PHE A 62 -5.55 -9.48 10.94
N PRO A 63 -6.81 -9.96 11.06
CA PRO A 63 -7.94 -9.12 11.48
C PRO A 63 -7.75 -8.51 12.87
N ASN A 64 -7.13 -9.23 13.81
CA ASN A 64 -6.82 -8.69 15.14
C ASN A 64 -5.83 -7.53 15.07
N VAL A 65 -4.74 -7.69 14.32
CA VAL A 65 -3.75 -6.61 14.11
C VAL A 65 -4.41 -5.40 13.45
N LEU A 66 -5.21 -5.62 12.41
CA LEU A 66 -5.92 -4.54 11.70
C LEU A 66 -6.89 -3.79 12.61
N ARG A 67 -7.65 -4.52 13.44
CA ARG A 67 -8.55 -3.91 14.43
C ARG A 67 -7.78 -3.07 15.44
N GLN A 68 -6.68 -3.60 15.99
CA GLN A 68 -5.88 -2.88 16.98
C GLN A 68 -5.23 -1.62 16.39
N TYR A 69 -4.78 -1.71 15.14
CA TYR A 69 -4.27 -0.58 14.38
C TYR A 69 -5.31 0.55 14.26
N GLN A 70 -6.55 0.21 13.93
CA GLN A 70 -7.65 1.18 13.79
C GLN A 70 -8.07 1.81 15.12
N LEU A 71 -8.03 1.05 16.22
CA LEU A 71 -8.45 1.50 17.55
C LEU A 71 -7.37 2.27 18.31
N SER A 72 -6.11 2.14 17.92
CA SER A 72 -5.00 2.79 18.61
C SER A 72 -4.97 4.30 18.35
N GLU A 73 -4.93 5.08 19.44
CA GLU A 73 -4.69 6.53 19.40
C GLU A 73 -3.22 6.86 19.64
N ASP A 74 -2.50 5.99 20.36
CA ASP A 74 -1.07 6.14 20.61
C ASP A 74 -0.27 6.12 19.31
N ARG A 75 0.48 7.20 19.09
CA ARG A 75 1.23 7.45 17.87
C ARG A 75 2.22 6.33 17.56
N ASP A 76 3.01 5.91 18.54
CA ASP A 76 4.08 4.93 18.32
C ASP A 76 3.49 3.55 18.05
N THR A 77 2.42 3.18 18.77
CA THR A 77 1.67 1.94 18.54
C THR A 77 1.07 1.91 17.15
N VAL A 78 0.45 3.01 16.69
CA VAL A 78 -0.10 3.13 15.32
C VAL A 78 0.99 2.91 14.28
N LEU A 79 2.15 3.56 14.43
CA LEU A 79 3.25 3.41 13.47
C LEU A 79 3.80 1.98 13.43
N LYS A 80 3.99 1.35 14.59
CA LYS A 80 4.49 -0.04 14.69
C LYS A 80 3.48 -1.04 14.11
N LEU A 81 2.19 -0.92 14.44
CA LEU A 81 1.13 -1.78 13.89
C LEU A 81 0.94 -1.55 12.39
N GLY A 82 1.09 -0.31 11.91
CA GLY A 82 1.13 0.00 10.49
C GLY A 82 2.27 -0.73 9.77
N GLU A 83 3.46 -0.79 10.38
CA GLU A 83 4.59 -1.55 9.83
C GLU A 83 4.33 -3.06 9.83
N VAL A 84 3.66 -3.60 10.86
CA VAL A 84 3.22 -5.01 10.88
C VAL A 84 2.30 -5.28 9.70
N LEU A 85 1.26 -4.48 9.50
CA LEU A 85 0.30 -4.64 8.40
C LEU A 85 1.01 -4.55 7.04
N ARG A 86 1.93 -3.60 6.88
CA ARG A 86 2.75 -3.46 5.67
C ARG A 86 3.58 -4.71 5.38
N LYS A 87 4.30 -5.22 6.38
CA LYS A 87 5.11 -6.45 6.24
C LYS A 87 4.25 -7.68 5.98
N THR A 88 3.10 -7.81 6.64
CA THR A 88 2.17 -8.90 6.35
C THR A 88 1.63 -8.80 4.92
N THR A 89 1.31 -7.60 4.46
CA THR A 89 0.89 -7.37 3.06
C THR A 89 1.98 -7.84 2.09
N ASP A 90 3.25 -7.49 2.34
CA ASP A 90 4.37 -7.96 1.51
C ASP A 90 4.52 -9.48 1.51
N LEU A 91 4.40 -10.11 2.67
CA LEU A 91 4.53 -11.56 2.81
C LEU A 91 3.36 -12.33 2.19
N LEU A 92 2.15 -11.77 2.20
CA LEU A 92 0.97 -12.36 1.55
C LEU A 92 0.97 -12.17 0.03
N GLY A 93 1.59 -11.09 -0.46
CA GLY A 93 1.56 -10.70 -1.86
C GLY A 93 0.12 -10.55 -2.36
N GLU A 94 -0.18 -11.15 -3.51
CA GLU A 94 -1.51 -11.08 -4.14
C GLU A 94 -2.63 -11.69 -3.25
N SER A 95 -2.29 -12.60 -2.32
CA SER A 95 -3.27 -13.23 -1.42
C SER A 95 -3.93 -12.25 -0.45
N VAL A 96 -3.39 -11.04 -0.30
CA VAL A 96 -3.98 -9.98 0.54
C VAL A 96 -5.32 -9.49 0.01
N TYR A 97 -5.70 -9.81 -1.23
CA TYR A 97 -6.98 -9.41 -1.85
C TYR A 97 -8.21 -9.72 -0.98
N LYS A 98 -8.16 -10.79 -0.17
CA LYS A 98 -9.24 -11.20 0.74
C LYS A 98 -9.56 -10.14 1.80
N PHE A 99 -8.62 -9.26 2.10
CA PHE A 99 -8.74 -8.21 3.10
C PHE A 99 -8.71 -6.80 2.49
N LYS A 100 -8.81 -6.70 1.15
CA LYS A 100 -8.68 -5.46 0.39
C LYS A 100 -9.46 -4.30 1.01
N ASP A 101 -10.77 -4.46 1.17
CA ASP A 101 -11.64 -3.35 1.57
C ASP A 101 -11.30 -2.86 2.98
N ALA A 102 -11.08 -3.77 3.92
CA ALA A 102 -10.71 -3.43 5.29
C ALA A 102 -9.34 -2.75 5.36
N LEU A 103 -8.38 -3.22 4.56
CA LEU A 103 -7.01 -2.70 4.53
C LEU A 103 -6.93 -1.30 3.88
N LEU A 104 -7.52 -1.15 2.70
CA LEU A 104 -7.57 0.13 1.98
C LEU A 104 -8.30 1.19 2.81
N HIS A 105 -9.44 0.81 3.41
CA HIS A 105 -10.21 1.68 4.28
C HIS A 105 -9.39 2.13 5.50
N ALA A 106 -8.70 1.20 6.18
CA ALA A 106 -7.88 1.54 7.35
C ALA A 106 -6.77 2.53 7.00
N PHE A 107 -6.07 2.32 5.88
CA PHE A 107 -5.00 3.23 5.46
C PHE A 107 -5.52 4.61 5.03
N LEU A 108 -6.62 4.66 4.27
CA LEU A 108 -7.24 5.93 3.86
C LEU A 108 -7.82 6.73 5.04
N ILE A 109 -8.26 6.07 6.11
CA ILE A 109 -8.61 6.78 7.35
C ILE A 109 -7.35 7.32 8.02
N GLY A 110 -6.28 6.52 8.09
CA GLY A 110 -5.04 6.92 8.74
C GLY A 110 -4.35 8.12 8.07
N THR A 111 -4.54 8.32 6.76
CA THR A 111 -4.05 9.53 6.07
C THR A 111 -4.76 10.81 6.50
N LYS A 112 -5.89 10.75 7.20
CA LYS A 112 -6.63 11.93 7.68
C LYS A 112 -6.16 12.43 9.04
N ARG A 113 -5.17 11.77 9.67
CA ARG A 113 -4.64 12.16 10.98
C ARG A 113 -3.76 13.41 10.89
N GLU A 114 -3.71 14.17 11.99
CA GLU A 114 -2.97 15.44 12.06
C GLU A 114 -1.45 15.26 11.99
N ASP A 115 -0.93 14.15 12.52
CA ASP A 115 0.50 13.85 12.51
C ASP A 115 1.00 13.49 11.09
N PRO A 116 1.93 14.27 10.51
CA PRO A 116 2.44 14.02 9.17
C PRO A 116 3.17 12.68 9.01
N GLN A 117 3.84 12.19 10.05
CA GLN A 117 4.49 10.88 10.03
C GLN A 117 3.47 9.74 9.99
N ILE A 118 2.33 9.89 10.67
CA ILE A 118 1.23 8.92 10.54
C ILE A 118 0.63 8.99 9.13
N ARG A 119 0.42 10.20 8.57
CA ARG A 119 -0.09 10.34 7.20
C ARG A 119 0.84 9.71 6.16
N SER A 120 2.13 10.01 6.22
CA SER A 120 3.12 9.47 5.28
C SER A 120 3.28 7.96 5.43
N SER A 121 3.29 7.43 6.66
CA SER A 121 3.29 5.99 6.92
C SER A 121 2.06 5.31 6.30
N ASN A 122 0.88 5.89 6.45
CA ASN A 122 -0.35 5.38 5.86
C ASN A 122 -0.36 5.42 4.33
N LEU A 123 0.10 6.52 3.73
CA LEU A 123 0.25 6.61 2.27
C LEU A 123 1.25 5.57 1.76
N SER A 124 2.36 5.36 2.48
CA SER A 124 3.35 4.35 2.12
C SER A 124 2.74 2.94 2.15
N ASN A 125 2.02 2.61 3.22
CA ASN A 125 1.34 1.33 3.35
C ASN A 125 0.24 1.14 2.30
N LEU A 126 -0.52 2.21 1.99
CA LEU A 126 -1.51 2.23 0.92
C LEU A 126 -0.88 1.93 -0.43
N GLY A 127 0.26 2.56 -0.75
CA GLY A 127 0.99 2.31 -2.00
C GLY A 127 1.46 0.86 -2.13
N GLN A 128 2.00 0.28 -1.05
CA GLN A 128 2.41 -1.13 -1.05
C GLN A 128 1.21 -2.07 -1.20
N ALA A 129 0.10 -1.81 -0.49
CA ALA A 129 -1.13 -2.58 -0.67
C ALA A 129 -1.62 -2.50 -2.12
N CYS A 130 -1.60 -1.31 -2.73
CA CYS A 130 -1.98 -1.13 -4.12
C CYS A 130 -1.09 -1.94 -5.08
N PHE A 131 0.22 -1.95 -4.82
CA PHE A 131 1.18 -2.72 -5.62
C PHE A 131 0.90 -4.22 -5.60
N HIS A 132 0.53 -4.78 -4.44
CA HIS A 132 0.20 -6.22 -4.33
C HIS A 132 -1.20 -6.55 -4.85
N LEU A 133 -2.16 -5.62 -4.71
CA LEU A 133 -3.53 -5.82 -5.19
C LEU A 133 -3.64 -5.71 -6.72
N LYS A 134 -2.89 -4.82 -7.37
CA LYS A 134 -2.91 -4.60 -8.83
C LYS A 134 -4.34 -4.42 -9.38
N CYS A 135 -4.73 -5.16 -10.41
CA CYS A 135 -6.08 -5.15 -10.99
C CYS A 135 -7.18 -5.65 -10.04
N ASN A 136 -6.88 -6.19 -8.86
CA ASN A 136 -7.91 -6.58 -7.88
C ASN A 136 -8.52 -5.37 -7.16
N ILE A 137 -7.98 -4.17 -7.38
CA ILE A 137 -8.58 -2.92 -6.91
C ILE A 137 -9.74 -2.56 -7.85
N GLY A 138 -10.94 -2.41 -7.29
CA GLY A 138 -12.12 -2.00 -8.07
C GLY A 138 -12.02 -0.53 -8.50
N SER A 139 -12.77 -0.15 -9.53
CA SER A 139 -12.83 1.23 -10.05
C SER A 139 -13.11 2.26 -8.96
N ASP A 140 -14.05 1.95 -8.07
CA ASP A 140 -14.50 2.89 -7.02
C ASP A 140 -13.36 3.19 -6.03
N TRP A 141 -12.62 2.15 -5.64
CA TRP A 141 -11.43 2.29 -4.80
C TRP A 141 -10.32 3.07 -5.52
N LEU A 142 -10.11 2.82 -6.81
CA LEU A 142 -9.11 3.55 -7.57
C LEU A 142 -9.45 5.04 -7.61
N GLN A 143 -10.69 5.40 -7.90
CA GLN A 143 -11.14 6.80 -7.90
C GLN A 143 -10.93 7.45 -6.53
N GLU A 144 -11.34 6.78 -5.45
CA GLU A 144 -11.17 7.31 -4.09
C GLU A 144 -9.70 7.53 -3.74
N ILE A 145 -8.84 6.53 -4.00
CA ILE A 145 -7.42 6.62 -3.70
C ILE A 145 -6.76 7.71 -4.54
N LEU A 146 -7.03 7.75 -5.86
CA LEU A 146 -6.46 8.74 -6.77
C LEU A 146 -6.85 10.18 -6.37
N ASN A 147 -8.12 10.41 -6.05
CA ASN A 147 -8.58 11.72 -5.58
C ASN A 147 -7.88 12.12 -4.26
N CYS A 148 -7.76 11.17 -3.34
CA CYS A 148 -7.08 11.36 -2.05
C CYS A 148 -5.62 11.76 -2.22
N VAL A 149 -4.83 10.98 -2.98
CA VAL A 149 -3.39 11.22 -3.15
C VAL A 149 -3.09 12.45 -3.99
N VAL A 150 -3.94 12.77 -4.97
CA VAL A 150 -3.83 14.03 -5.72
C VAL A 150 -4.05 15.23 -4.81
N SER A 151 -4.98 15.15 -3.84
CA SER A 151 -5.15 16.21 -2.85
C SER A 151 -3.89 16.41 -2.02
N PHE A 152 -3.30 15.33 -1.48
CA PHE A 152 -2.07 15.43 -0.70
C PHE A 152 -0.91 16.03 -1.50
N LEU A 153 -0.74 15.59 -2.74
CA LEU A 153 0.31 16.12 -3.63
C LEU A 153 0.14 17.62 -3.92
N LYS A 154 -1.11 18.12 -3.96
CA LYS A 154 -1.41 19.53 -4.19
C LYS A 154 -1.26 20.41 -2.95
N THR A 155 -1.73 19.93 -1.80
CA THR A 155 -2.05 20.81 -0.67
C THR A 155 -1.34 20.45 0.64
N ASP A 156 -0.75 19.26 0.79
CA ASP A 156 -0.10 18.92 2.05
C ASP A 156 1.20 19.70 2.21
N SER A 157 1.35 20.36 3.36
CA SER A 157 2.54 21.14 3.69
C SER A 157 3.78 20.26 3.91
N ASP A 158 3.58 19.01 4.35
CA ASP A 158 4.67 18.11 4.67
C ASP A 158 5.27 17.45 3.42
N LEU A 159 6.59 17.56 3.28
CA LEU A 159 7.32 17.03 2.13
C LEU A 159 7.23 15.50 2.04
N GLU A 160 7.32 14.79 3.16
CA GLU A 160 7.30 13.32 3.18
C GLU A 160 5.93 12.78 2.82
N VAL A 161 4.87 13.49 3.22
CA VAL A 161 3.50 13.19 2.77
C VAL A 161 3.37 13.35 1.25
N ARG A 162 3.88 14.46 0.67
CA ARG A 162 3.85 14.64 -0.80
C ARG A 162 4.68 13.59 -1.54
N LYS A 163 5.83 13.19 -1.00
CA LYS A 163 6.66 12.06 -1.50
C LYS A 163 5.88 10.75 -1.52
N CYS A 164 5.19 10.43 -0.44
CA CYS A 164 4.37 9.22 -0.38
C CYS A 164 3.18 9.31 -1.33
N ALA A 165 2.55 10.47 -1.49
CA ALA A 165 1.43 10.65 -2.40
C ALA A 165 1.80 10.36 -3.87
N VAL A 166 2.91 10.93 -4.37
CA VAL A 166 3.38 10.65 -5.74
C VAL A 166 3.83 9.19 -5.90
N MET A 167 4.39 8.57 -4.86
CA MET A 167 4.68 7.13 -4.87
C MET A 167 3.41 6.29 -5.05
N VAL A 168 2.33 6.61 -4.34
CA VAL A 168 1.07 5.85 -4.47
C VAL A 168 0.54 5.96 -5.91
N ILE A 169 0.58 7.15 -6.51
CA ILE A 169 0.19 7.35 -7.92
C ILE A 169 1.01 6.44 -8.84
N GLU A 170 2.33 6.45 -8.71
CA GLU A 170 3.22 5.60 -9.51
C GLU A 170 2.90 4.11 -9.34
N LEU A 171 2.75 3.62 -8.10
CA LEU A 171 2.49 2.21 -7.81
C LEU A 171 1.12 1.75 -8.31
N LEU A 172 0.10 2.60 -8.19
CA LEU A 172 -1.21 2.35 -8.77
C LEU A 172 -1.14 2.21 -10.29
N LEU A 173 -0.53 3.18 -10.97
CA LEU A 173 -0.45 3.17 -12.43
C LEU A 173 0.28 1.93 -12.97
N ARG A 174 1.24 1.37 -12.22
CA ARG A 174 1.91 0.10 -12.57
C ARG A 174 1.00 -1.13 -12.49
N GLY A 175 0.00 -1.08 -11.61
CA GLY A 175 -0.89 -2.22 -11.32
C GLY A 175 -2.20 -2.22 -12.11
N VAL A 176 -2.50 -1.16 -12.85
CA VAL A 176 -3.78 -0.97 -13.54
C VAL A 176 -3.67 -1.40 -15.01
N ASP A 177 -4.64 -2.17 -15.49
CA ASP A 177 -4.71 -2.60 -16.89
C ASP A 177 -5.41 -1.57 -17.80
N ILE A 178 -5.27 -1.76 -19.10
CA ILE A 178 -5.81 -0.87 -20.13
C ILE A 178 -7.33 -0.66 -20.04
N ASN A 179 -8.09 -1.66 -19.59
CA ASN A 179 -9.54 -1.58 -19.51
C ASN A 179 -9.96 -0.68 -18.35
N ILE A 180 -9.30 -0.84 -17.20
CA ILE A 180 -9.52 0.01 -16.03
C ILE A 180 -9.08 1.45 -16.34
N PHE A 181 -8.00 1.65 -17.11
CA PHE A 181 -7.60 2.99 -17.59
C PHE A 181 -8.73 3.66 -18.41
N MET A 182 -9.46 2.92 -19.24
CA MET A 182 -10.58 3.50 -20.00
C MET A 182 -11.74 3.95 -19.11
N VAL A 183 -11.96 3.29 -17.97
CA VAL A 183 -12.99 3.68 -17.00
C VAL A 183 -12.58 4.94 -16.21
N LEU A 184 -11.28 5.17 -16.04
CA LEU A 184 -10.73 6.28 -15.25
C LEU A 184 -10.32 7.51 -16.08
N GLU A 185 -10.90 7.72 -17.27
CA GLU A 185 -10.47 8.77 -18.21
C GLU A 185 -10.40 10.17 -17.56
N SER A 186 -11.41 10.54 -16.79
CA SER A 186 -11.47 11.83 -16.09
C SER A 186 -10.36 11.99 -15.04
N GLU A 187 -10.13 10.96 -14.25
CA GLU A 187 -9.16 10.91 -13.17
C GLU A 187 -7.74 10.92 -13.75
N LEU A 188 -7.51 10.20 -14.83
CA LEU A 188 -6.23 10.16 -15.55
C LEU A 188 -5.85 11.52 -16.10
N LYS A 189 -6.79 12.23 -16.72
CA LYS A 189 -6.55 13.60 -17.20
C LYS A 189 -6.15 14.50 -16.02
N ASN A 190 -6.87 14.42 -14.91
CA ASN A 190 -6.52 15.18 -13.70
C ASN A 190 -5.11 14.82 -13.22
N ILE A 191 -4.80 13.53 -13.02
CA ILE A 191 -3.48 13.06 -12.58
C ILE A 191 -2.37 13.55 -13.51
N TYR A 192 -2.54 13.38 -14.82
CA TYR A 192 -1.56 13.85 -15.81
C TYR A 192 -1.30 15.35 -15.68
N THR A 193 -2.36 16.17 -15.58
CA THR A 193 -2.23 17.61 -15.37
C THR A 193 -1.50 17.92 -14.07
N GLN A 194 -1.80 17.22 -12.99
CA GLN A 194 -1.15 17.44 -11.69
C GLN A 194 0.31 17.03 -11.68
N LEU A 195 0.66 15.91 -12.29
CA LEU A 195 2.06 15.47 -12.43
C LEU A 195 2.87 16.48 -13.26
N LYS A 196 2.28 17.10 -14.29
CA LYS A 196 2.91 18.20 -15.02
C LYS A 196 3.12 19.45 -14.17
N ILE A 197 2.13 19.82 -13.35
CA ILE A 197 2.25 20.95 -12.43
C ILE A 197 3.38 20.69 -11.43
N VAL A 198 3.44 19.49 -10.87
CA VAL A 198 4.53 19.05 -9.99
C VAL A 198 5.88 19.19 -10.66
N TYR A 199 6.01 18.75 -11.91
CA TYR A 199 7.27 18.88 -12.66
C TYR A 199 7.75 20.32 -12.84
N MET A 200 6.83 21.29 -12.88
CA MET A 200 7.15 22.71 -13.07
C MET A 200 7.45 23.44 -11.76
N ASN A 201 6.92 22.95 -10.64
CA ASN A 201 6.88 23.70 -9.39
C ASN A 201 7.65 23.05 -8.23
N GLU A 202 7.85 21.73 -8.24
CA GLU A 202 8.57 21.03 -7.20
C GLU A 202 10.09 21.04 -7.46
N THR A 203 10.87 21.04 -6.38
CA THR A 203 12.34 21.01 -6.44
C THR A 203 12.92 19.71 -5.91
N ASP A 204 12.11 18.90 -5.21
CA ASP A 204 12.57 17.65 -4.62
C ASP A 204 12.75 16.57 -5.70
N GLU A 205 13.98 16.04 -5.80
CA GLU A 205 14.36 15.08 -6.84
C GLU A 205 13.55 13.78 -6.78
N PHE A 206 13.18 13.33 -5.58
CA PHE A 206 12.38 12.10 -5.42
C PHE A 206 10.98 12.30 -5.98
N ILE A 207 10.35 13.45 -5.70
CA ILE A 207 9.03 13.78 -6.25
C ILE A 207 9.10 13.88 -7.78
N LEU A 208 10.10 14.60 -8.30
CA LEU A 208 10.28 14.80 -9.73
C LEU A 208 10.51 13.48 -10.48
N LEU A 209 11.39 12.62 -9.96
CA LEU A 209 11.69 11.31 -10.57
C LEU A 209 10.44 10.43 -10.63
N ARG A 210 9.69 10.33 -9.53
CA ARG A 210 8.47 9.51 -9.50
C ARG A 210 7.37 10.08 -10.39
N ALA A 211 7.25 11.41 -10.45
CA ALA A 211 6.32 12.06 -11.37
C ALA A 211 6.67 11.76 -12.84
N GLN A 212 7.95 11.77 -13.19
CA GLN A 212 8.42 11.39 -14.54
C GLN A 212 8.09 9.93 -14.86
N ILE A 213 8.34 9.00 -13.93
CA ILE A 213 7.99 7.58 -14.10
C ILE A 213 6.48 7.42 -14.30
N ALA A 214 5.65 8.06 -13.47
CA ALA A 214 4.20 8.01 -13.57
C ALA A 214 3.69 8.57 -14.91
N LEU A 215 4.24 9.70 -15.38
CA LEU A 215 3.94 10.27 -16.69
C LEU A 215 4.34 9.31 -17.83
N GLY A 216 5.48 8.63 -17.70
CA GLY A 216 5.92 7.61 -18.64
C GLY A 216 4.93 6.45 -18.75
N ILE A 217 4.47 5.92 -17.62
CA ILE A 217 3.47 4.84 -17.57
C ILE A 217 2.17 5.27 -18.27
N ILE A 218 1.66 6.47 -17.98
CA ILE A 218 0.46 7.00 -18.63
C ILE A 218 0.68 7.07 -20.16
N ASN A 219 1.83 7.61 -20.60
CA ASN A 219 2.13 7.75 -22.02
C ASN A 219 2.19 6.39 -22.74
N GLU A 220 2.83 5.39 -22.15
CA GLU A 220 2.88 4.03 -22.72
C GLU A 220 1.49 3.43 -22.90
N ILE A 221 0.60 3.64 -21.93
CA ILE A 221 -0.76 3.10 -21.98
C ILE A 221 -1.59 3.84 -23.02
N MET A 222 -1.46 5.16 -23.13
CA MET A 222 -2.11 5.94 -24.18
C MET A 222 -1.65 5.50 -25.58
N ILE A 223 -0.35 5.27 -25.79
CA ILE A 223 0.18 4.76 -27.06
C ILE A 223 -0.45 3.40 -27.38
N LYS A 224 -0.51 2.48 -26.41
CA LYS A 224 -1.17 1.17 -26.59
C LYS A 224 -2.66 1.30 -26.94
N LEU A 225 -3.38 2.23 -26.31
CA LEU A 225 -4.79 2.51 -26.60
C LEU A 225 -5.02 3.04 -28.02
N PHE A 226 -4.16 3.95 -28.50
CA PHE A 226 -4.30 4.50 -29.85
C PHE A 226 -3.84 3.52 -30.93
N THR A 227 -2.78 2.75 -30.69
CA THR A 227 -2.26 1.77 -31.67
C THR A 227 -3.10 0.50 -31.78
N SER A 228 -3.76 0.07 -30.70
CA SER A 228 -4.65 -1.10 -30.73
C SER A 228 -5.95 -0.88 -31.52
N LYS A 229 -6.39 0.37 -31.69
CA LYS A 229 -7.53 0.72 -32.54
C LYS A 229 -7.20 0.70 -34.04
N ASP A 230 -5.92 0.69 -34.43
CA ASP A 230 -5.46 0.76 -35.83
C ASP A 230 -5.28 -0.61 -36.51
N ALA A 231 -5.77 -1.71 -35.92
CA ALA A 231 -5.97 -2.97 -36.65
C ALA A 231 -7.18 -2.85 -37.59
N LEU A 232 -7.08 -1.93 -38.57
CA LEU A 232 -8.00 -1.79 -39.69
C LEU A 232 -8.02 -3.10 -40.47
N ILE A 233 -9.07 -3.89 -40.26
CA ILE A 233 -9.40 -5.02 -41.14
C ILE A 233 -9.69 -4.42 -42.51
N LYS A 234 -8.77 -4.60 -43.46
CA LYS A 234 -9.07 -4.34 -44.87
C LYS A 234 -10.13 -5.34 -45.31
N GLU A 235 -11.39 -4.94 -45.33
CA GLU A 235 -12.41 -5.66 -46.08
C GLU A 235 -12.06 -5.56 -47.57
N ILE A 236 -11.56 -6.65 -48.14
CA ILE A 236 -11.38 -6.78 -49.58
C ILE A 236 -12.77 -7.08 -50.16
N HIS A 237 -13.43 -6.06 -50.71
CA HIS A 237 -14.59 -6.27 -51.56
C HIS A 237 -14.12 -6.76 -52.94
N ILE A 238 -14.41 -8.02 -53.25
CA ILE A 238 -14.31 -8.54 -54.60
C ILE A 238 -15.56 -8.09 -55.35
N LEU A 239 -15.40 -7.22 -56.34
CA LEU A 239 -16.47 -6.83 -57.26
C LEU A 239 -16.74 -8.02 -58.20
N GLN A 240 -17.99 -8.48 -58.23
CA GLN A 240 -18.51 -9.44 -59.22
C GLN A 240 -18.94 -8.74 -60.50
#